data_AF-C1F5D2-F1
#
_entry.id   AF-C1F5D2-F1
#
_cell.length_a   1.000
_cell.length_b   1.000
_cell.length_c   1.000
_cell.angle_alpha   90.00
_cell.angle_beta   90.00
_cell.angle_gamma   90.00
#
_symmetry.space_group_name_H-M   'P 1'
#
loop_
_entity.id
_entity.type
_entity.pdbx_description
1 polymer ?
#
loop_
_entity_poly.entity_id
_entity_poly.type
_entity_poly.pdbx_seq_one_letter_code
_entity_poly.pdbx_strand_id
1 'polypeptide(L)'
;MATRISPCRRNPSFGFSCHLEWGFDWLADFLETAGIAPQAAAATGNPAAEEAAMLALNEAVLRMPSFFDYAPPTDYRLESRHPELFPTNVRPETLAKDAELKQQARDGQLPTAEFLRFTSPVRTPYPENDLVNARWFPAPPERQAGKPRQAIIVMPQWNADAFSHNALCTLFNRFGISALRLSKPFQCDEHG
;
A
#
# COMPACT_ATOMS: atom_id res chain seq x y z
N MET A 1 -12.44 7.90 -10.75
CA MET A 1 -12.82 7.26 -12.05
C MET A 1 -12.22 5.86 -11.99
N ALA A 2 -13.03 4.80 -11.95
CA ALA A 2 -12.54 3.45 -11.63
C ALA A 2 -11.33 3.08 -12.50
N THR A 3 -10.16 2.92 -11.88
CA THR A 3 -8.99 2.33 -12.52
C THR A 3 -9.42 0.96 -13.00
N ARG A 4 -9.72 0.86 -14.30
CA ARG A 4 -9.86 -0.44 -14.94
C ARG A 4 -8.53 -1.12 -14.72
N ILE A 5 -8.55 -2.22 -13.98
CA ILE A 5 -7.57 -3.29 -14.17
C ILE A 5 -7.50 -3.47 -15.68
N SER A 6 -6.35 -3.16 -16.28
CA SER A 6 -6.15 -3.30 -17.72
C SER A 6 -6.60 -4.70 -18.11
N PRO A 7 -7.60 -4.85 -18.99
CA PRO A 7 -7.97 -6.18 -19.44
C PRO A 7 -6.74 -6.74 -20.15
N CYS A 8 -6.34 -7.98 -19.80
CA CYS A 8 -5.37 -8.78 -20.54
C CYS A 8 -5.49 -8.41 -22.03
N ARG A 9 -4.40 -7.93 -22.65
CA ARG A 9 -4.42 -7.64 -24.09
C ARG A 9 -4.87 -8.92 -24.78
N ARG A 10 -6.05 -8.88 -25.40
CA ARG A 10 -6.59 -10.04 -26.14
C ARG A 10 -5.61 -10.37 -27.26
N ASN A 11 -4.87 -11.45 -27.11
CA ASN A 11 -4.18 -12.08 -28.22
C ASN A 11 -5.12 -13.17 -28.77
N PRO A 12 -5.69 -13.01 -29.98
CA PRO A 12 -6.74 -13.90 -30.49
C PRO A 12 -6.28 -15.32 -30.82
N SER A 13 -5.00 -15.65 -30.61
CA SER A 13 -4.41 -16.95 -31.00
C SER A 13 -4.03 -17.87 -29.83
N PHE A 14 -4.04 -17.39 -28.59
CA PHE A 14 -3.67 -18.20 -27.42
C PHE A 14 -4.66 -17.97 -26.27
N GLY A 15 -5.15 -19.06 -25.70
CA GLY A 15 -6.02 -19.03 -24.52
C GLY A 15 -5.37 -18.29 -23.35
N PHE A 16 -6.19 -17.88 -22.38
CA PHE A 16 -5.79 -17.15 -21.17
C PHE A 16 -4.61 -17.83 -20.45
N SER A 17 -3.38 -17.41 -20.73
CA SER A 17 -2.21 -17.74 -19.92
C SER A 17 -1.60 -16.43 -19.46
N CYS A 18 -2.07 -15.98 -18.30
CA CYS A 18 -1.61 -14.79 -17.58
C CYS A 18 -0.82 -15.24 -16.34
N HIS A 19 -0.10 -16.37 -16.43
CA HIS A 19 0.23 -17.14 -15.25
C HIS A 19 1.28 -16.44 -14.38
N LEU A 20 2.17 -15.61 -14.98
CA LEU A 20 3.20 -14.85 -14.26
C LEU A 20 3.55 -13.44 -14.84
N GLU A 21 2.83 -12.95 -15.87
CA GLU A 21 3.11 -11.66 -16.55
C GLU A 21 3.24 -10.50 -15.56
N TRP A 22 2.28 -10.36 -14.65
CA TRP A 22 2.32 -9.31 -13.62
C TRP A 22 3.51 -9.46 -12.68
N GLY A 23 3.92 -10.70 -12.35
CA GLY A 23 5.10 -10.93 -11.53
C GLY A 23 6.37 -10.40 -12.19
N PHE A 24 6.51 -10.58 -13.50
CA PHE A 24 7.65 -10.08 -14.26
C PHE A 24 7.64 -8.54 -14.38
N ASP A 25 6.47 -7.92 -14.58
CA ASP A 25 6.35 -6.46 -14.61
C ASP A 25 6.83 -5.81 -13.29
N TRP A 26 6.47 -6.41 -12.16
CA TRP A 26 6.84 -5.89 -10.83
C TRP A 26 8.30 -6.16 -10.44
N LEU A 27 8.94 -7.11 -11.11
CA LEU A 27 10.31 -7.52 -10.83
C LEU A 27 11.28 -7.15 -11.97
N ALA A 28 10.88 -6.26 -12.87
CA ALA A 28 11.68 -5.83 -14.02
C ALA A 28 13.09 -5.40 -13.62
N ASP A 29 13.23 -4.58 -12.57
CA ASP A 29 14.54 -4.12 -12.07
C ASP A 29 15.45 -5.29 -11.63
N PHE A 30 14.87 -6.32 -11.02
CA PHE A 30 15.60 -7.52 -10.60
C PHE A 30 15.94 -8.44 -11.78
N LEU A 31 15.05 -8.53 -12.78
CA LEU A 31 15.28 -9.25 -14.03
C LEU A 31 16.46 -8.65 -14.81
N GLU A 32 16.51 -7.32 -14.90
CA GLU A 32 17.61 -6.58 -15.52
C GLU A 32 18.92 -6.77 -14.73
N THR A 33 18.87 -6.60 -13.41
CA THR A 33 20.04 -6.79 -12.53
C THR A 33 20.59 -8.21 -12.59
N ALA A 34 19.73 -9.23 -12.71
CA ALA A 34 20.10 -10.63 -12.85
C ALA A 34 20.59 -10.98 -14.28
N GLY A 35 20.38 -10.11 -15.27
CA GLY A 35 20.72 -10.39 -16.67
C GLY A 35 19.83 -11.44 -17.34
N ILE A 36 18.64 -11.72 -16.79
CA ILE A 36 17.71 -12.74 -17.28
C ILE A 36 16.43 -12.15 -17.91
N ALA A 37 16.34 -10.82 -18.03
CA ALA A 37 15.21 -10.15 -18.68
C ALA A 37 14.88 -10.72 -20.08
N PRO A 38 15.86 -11.03 -20.98
CA PRO A 38 15.55 -11.64 -22.27
C PRO A 38 14.96 -13.05 -22.16
N GLN A 39 15.40 -13.83 -21.17
CA GLN A 39 14.89 -15.19 -20.91
C GLN A 39 13.43 -15.12 -20.42
N ALA A 40 13.11 -14.20 -19.51
CA ALA A 40 11.74 -13.98 -19.04
C ALA A 40 10.82 -13.50 -20.19
N ALA A 41 11.29 -12.57 -21.02
CA ALA A 41 10.53 -12.12 -22.18
C ALA A 41 10.25 -13.26 -23.18
N ALA A 42 11.24 -14.09 -23.48
CA ALA A 42 11.10 -15.25 -24.37
C ALA A 42 10.20 -16.37 -23.79
N ALA A 43 10.03 -16.41 -22.46
CA ALA A 43 9.18 -17.38 -21.79
C ALA A 43 7.68 -17.05 -21.90
N THR A 44 7.32 -15.80 -22.19
CA THR A 44 5.94 -15.30 -22.23
C THR A 44 5.00 -16.20 -23.04
N GLY A 45 3.89 -16.61 -22.43
CA GLY A 45 2.88 -17.46 -23.05
C GLY A 45 3.19 -18.97 -23.01
N ASN A 46 4.34 -19.37 -22.44
CA ASN A 46 4.69 -20.76 -22.16
C ASN A 46 4.81 -20.97 -20.64
N PRO A 47 3.80 -21.56 -19.98
CA PRO A 47 3.76 -21.69 -18.52
C PRO A 47 5.00 -22.37 -17.90
N ALA A 48 5.54 -23.41 -18.54
CA ALA A 48 6.72 -24.11 -18.02
C ALA A 48 7.99 -23.25 -18.14
N ALA A 49 8.11 -22.46 -19.21
CA ALA A 49 9.21 -21.52 -19.36
C ALA A 49 9.08 -20.34 -18.40
N GLU A 50 7.86 -19.84 -18.17
CA GLU A 50 7.58 -18.76 -17.22
C GLU A 50 7.93 -19.19 -15.79
N GLU A 51 7.53 -20.39 -15.37
CA GLU A 51 7.88 -20.96 -14.07
C GLU A 51 9.40 -21.10 -13.91
N ALA A 52 10.09 -21.64 -14.92
CA ALA A 52 11.54 -21.78 -14.90
C ALA A 52 12.26 -20.42 -14.80
N ALA A 53 11.77 -19.40 -15.51
CA ALA A 53 12.32 -18.03 -15.44
C ALA A 53 12.10 -17.42 -14.05
N MET A 54 10.94 -17.62 -13.43
CA MET A 54 10.65 -17.12 -12.08
C MET A 54 11.48 -17.81 -11.00
N LEU A 55 11.70 -19.12 -11.12
CA LEU A 55 12.61 -19.85 -10.23
C LEU A 55 14.06 -19.35 -10.37
N ALA A 56 14.53 -19.13 -11.60
CA ALA A 56 15.85 -18.56 -11.85
C ALA A 56 15.99 -17.15 -11.25
N LEU A 57 14.94 -16.32 -11.35
CA LEU A 57 14.90 -15.01 -10.73
C LEU A 57 14.96 -15.10 -9.20
N ASN A 58 14.17 -15.97 -8.58
CA ASN A 58 14.20 -16.16 -7.12
C ASN A 58 15.61 -16.54 -6.63
N GLU A 59 16.27 -17.47 -7.32
CA GLU A 59 17.64 -17.86 -7.02
C GLU A 59 18.65 -16.71 -7.18
N ALA A 60 18.46 -15.86 -8.19
CA ALA A 60 19.29 -14.67 -8.39
C ALA A 60 19.07 -13.66 -7.26
N VAL A 61 17.81 -13.35 -6.95
CA VAL A 61 17.40 -12.38 -5.91
C VAL A 61 17.94 -12.78 -4.53
N LEU A 62 17.87 -14.06 -4.17
CA LEU A 62 18.42 -14.56 -2.89
C LEU A 62 19.93 -14.30 -2.74
N ARG A 63 20.66 -14.10 -3.85
CA ARG A 63 22.09 -13.80 -3.87
C ARG A 63 22.39 -12.31 -3.99
N MET A 64 21.39 -11.45 -4.16
CA MET A 64 21.56 -10.00 -4.29
C MET A 64 21.52 -9.33 -2.91
N PRO A 65 22.64 -8.79 -2.39
CA PRO A 65 22.61 -8.05 -1.13
C PRO A 65 21.67 -6.84 -1.19
N SER A 66 21.60 -6.17 -2.35
CA SER A 66 20.73 -5.03 -2.60
C SER A 66 19.25 -5.31 -2.43
N PHE A 67 18.81 -6.57 -2.55
CA PHE A 67 17.42 -6.95 -2.26
C PHE A 67 17.10 -6.88 -0.76
N PHE A 68 18.11 -7.12 0.09
CA PHE A 68 17.99 -7.08 1.55
C PHE A 68 18.43 -5.74 2.16
N ASP A 69 19.01 -4.86 1.35
CA ASP A 69 19.38 -3.52 1.78
C ASP A 69 18.14 -2.66 2.04
N TYR A 70 18.26 -1.75 3.00
CA TYR A 70 17.19 -0.82 3.37
C TYR A 70 17.77 0.56 3.63
N ALA A 71 17.32 1.55 2.84
CA ALA A 71 17.58 2.95 3.10
C ALA A 71 16.42 3.53 3.93
N PRO A 72 16.65 4.01 5.17
CA PRO A 72 15.60 4.65 5.95
C PRO A 72 15.09 5.92 5.25
N PRO A 73 13.76 6.09 5.11
CA PRO A 73 13.20 7.36 4.64
C PRO A 73 13.61 8.53 5.53
N THR A 74 13.72 9.72 4.96
CA THR A 74 14.14 10.94 5.68
C THR A 74 13.16 12.10 5.51
N ASP A 75 12.13 11.94 4.67
CA ASP A 75 11.20 12.97 4.22
C ASP A 75 9.84 12.93 4.96
N TYR A 76 9.86 12.51 6.22
CA TYR A 76 8.66 12.40 7.05
C TYR A 76 7.94 13.74 7.20
N ARG A 77 6.64 13.76 6.91
CA ARG A 77 5.77 14.92 7.08
C ARG A 77 4.44 14.54 7.71
N LEU A 78 3.91 15.43 8.54
CA LEU A 78 2.56 15.32 9.09
C LEU A 78 1.62 16.22 8.28
N GLU A 79 0.51 15.65 7.82
CA GLU A 79 -0.54 16.34 7.07
C GLU A 79 -1.87 16.24 7.83
N SER A 80 -2.56 17.37 7.96
CA SER A 80 -3.89 17.43 8.57
C SER A 80 -4.96 17.45 7.48
N ARG A 81 -5.82 16.43 7.43
CA ARG A 81 -6.90 16.32 6.43
C ARG A 81 -8.12 15.57 6.95
N HIS A 82 -9.23 15.68 6.23
CA HIS A 82 -10.45 14.93 6.55
C HIS A 82 -10.25 13.43 6.25
N PRO A 83 -10.65 12.52 7.17
CA PRO A 83 -10.60 11.09 6.89
C PRO A 83 -11.57 10.70 5.78
N GLU A 84 -11.08 10.04 4.74
CA GLU A 84 -11.90 9.50 3.66
C GLU A 84 -12.19 8.01 3.89
N LEU A 85 -13.40 7.58 3.52
CA LEU A 85 -13.79 6.17 3.53
C LEU A 85 -13.49 5.60 2.15
N PHE A 86 -12.44 4.80 1.99
CA PHE A 86 -12.23 4.02 0.77
C PHE A 86 -12.84 2.63 0.96
N PRO A 87 -14.14 2.44 0.67
CA PRO A 87 -14.79 1.17 0.93
C PRO A 87 -14.21 0.09 0.02
N THR A 88 -13.81 -1.02 0.62
CA THR A 88 -13.30 -2.19 -0.11
C THR A 88 -14.43 -3.05 -0.70
N ASN A 89 -15.68 -2.74 -0.37
CA ASN A 89 -16.88 -3.39 -0.91
C ASN A 89 -17.83 -2.36 -1.56
N VAL A 90 -18.39 -2.71 -2.72
CA VAL A 90 -19.30 -1.84 -3.51
C VAL A 90 -20.78 -1.96 -3.09
N ARG A 91 -21.05 -2.21 -1.81
CA ARG A 91 -22.44 -2.32 -1.36
C ARG A 91 -23.09 -0.93 -1.32
N PRO A 92 -24.36 -0.77 -1.73
CA PRO A 92 -25.03 0.53 -1.78
C PRO A 92 -24.95 1.32 -0.48
N GLU A 93 -25.07 0.64 0.67
CA GLU A 93 -24.97 1.24 2.00
C GLU A 93 -23.57 1.79 2.30
N THR A 94 -22.52 1.14 1.81
CA THR A 94 -21.13 1.56 2.08
C THR A 94 -20.74 2.74 1.19
N LEU A 95 -21.25 2.76 -0.05
CA LEU A 95 -21.09 3.88 -0.98
C LEU A 95 -21.87 5.12 -0.51
N ALA A 96 -23.09 4.95 -0.01
CA ALA A 96 -23.87 6.04 0.56
C ALA A 96 -23.16 6.67 1.78
N LYS A 97 -22.57 5.83 2.64
CA LYS A 97 -21.79 6.29 3.79
C LYS A 97 -20.52 7.03 3.40
N ASP A 98 -19.81 6.60 2.35
CA ASP A 98 -18.67 7.34 1.81
C ASP A 98 -19.10 8.70 1.26
N ALA A 99 -20.19 8.74 0.48
CA ALA A 99 -20.73 9.98 -0.06
C ALA A 99 -21.14 10.97 1.04
N GLU A 100 -21.77 10.48 2.12
CA GLU A 100 -22.13 11.28 3.27
C GLU A 100 -20.89 11.85 3.98
N LEU A 101 -19.86 11.03 4.22
CA LEU A 101 -18.61 11.49 4.83
C LEU A 101 -17.90 12.55 3.99
N LYS A 102 -17.88 12.37 2.65
CA LYS A 102 -17.35 13.37 1.72
C LYS A 102 -18.14 14.67 1.76
N GLN A 103 -19.46 14.59 1.88
CA GLN A 103 -20.30 15.78 2.02
C GLN A 103 -20.05 16.50 3.35
N GLN A 104 -20.00 15.78 4.47
CA GLN A 104 -19.67 16.34 5.79
C GLN A 104 -18.29 16.98 5.83
N ALA A 105 -17.30 16.41 5.12
CA ALA A 105 -15.98 17.01 4.97
C ALA A 105 -16.04 18.33 4.19
N ARG A 106 -16.79 18.39 3.09
CA ARG A 106 -17.00 19.63 2.30
C ARG A 106 -17.72 20.71 3.11
N ASP A 107 -18.67 20.30 3.93
CA ASP A 107 -19.45 21.20 4.79
C ASP A 107 -18.67 21.61 6.06
N GLY A 108 -17.43 21.15 6.24
CA GLY A 108 -16.57 21.47 7.37
C GLY A 108 -17.00 20.84 8.69
N GLN A 109 -17.93 19.88 8.66
CA GLN A 109 -18.51 19.24 9.84
C GLN A 109 -17.69 18.04 10.34
N LEU A 110 -16.79 17.51 9.49
CA LEU A 110 -15.93 16.39 9.85
C LEU A 110 -14.62 16.92 10.47
N PRO A 111 -14.21 16.50 11.67
CA PRO A 111 -12.92 16.90 12.22
C PRO A 111 -11.77 16.37 11.35
N THR A 112 -10.70 17.15 11.25
CA THR A 112 -9.46 16.72 10.61
C THR A 112 -8.73 15.70 11.48
N ALA A 113 -7.93 14.86 10.84
CA ALA A 113 -7.01 13.93 11.49
C ALA A 113 -5.60 14.13 10.93
N GLU A 114 -4.61 13.74 11.73
CA GLU A 114 -3.20 13.80 11.34
C GLU A 114 -2.79 12.51 10.62
N PHE A 115 -2.03 12.67 9.53
CA PHE A 115 -1.48 11.60 8.74
C PHE A 115 0.02 11.79 8.56
N LEU A 116 0.80 10.75 8.86
CA LEU A 116 2.22 10.68 8.54
C LEU A 116 2.40 10.23 7.09
N ARG A 117 3.24 10.95 6.34
CA ARG A 117 3.62 10.60 4.98
C ARG A 117 5.13 10.64 4.80
N PHE A 118 5.62 9.76 3.94
CA PHE A 118 7.02 9.68 3.54
C PHE A 118 7.13 8.83 2.27
N THR A 119 8.18 9.04 1.49
CA THR A 119 8.42 8.25 0.29
C THR A 119 8.86 6.83 0.64
N SER A 120 8.21 5.85 0.00
CA SER A 120 8.61 4.45 0.06
C SER A 120 10.02 4.29 -0.51
N PRO A 121 10.93 3.55 0.16
CA PRO A 121 12.26 3.27 -0.37
C PRO A 121 12.20 2.34 -1.59
N VAL A 122 11.11 1.58 -1.74
CA VAL A 122 10.84 0.75 -2.92
C VAL A 122 9.95 1.55 -3.86
N ARG A 123 10.43 1.77 -5.08
CA ARG A 123 9.67 2.39 -6.16
C ARG A 123 8.90 1.32 -6.91
N THR A 124 7.70 1.66 -7.34
CA THR A 124 6.81 0.79 -8.09
C THR A 124 6.54 1.39 -9.47
N PRO A 125 6.01 0.62 -10.43
CA PRO A 125 5.59 1.16 -11.73
C PRO A 125 4.51 2.26 -11.65
N TYR A 126 3.87 2.40 -10.48
CA TYR A 126 2.75 3.30 -10.24
C TYR A 126 3.12 4.30 -9.13
N PRO A 127 3.53 5.53 -9.49
CA PRO A 127 4.05 6.52 -8.54
C PRO A 127 3.14 6.80 -7.34
N GLU A 128 1.82 6.64 -7.49
CA GLU A 128 0.82 6.77 -6.43
C GLU A 128 1.05 5.79 -5.26
N ASN A 129 1.67 4.63 -5.53
CA ASN A 129 1.99 3.62 -4.51
C ASN A 129 3.34 3.87 -3.82
N ASP A 130 4.12 4.82 -4.32
CA ASP A 130 5.44 5.15 -3.78
C ASP A 130 5.35 6.07 -2.57
N LEU A 131 4.14 6.44 -2.15
CA LEU A 131 3.91 7.33 -1.02
C LEU A 131 3.21 6.59 0.11
N VAL A 132 3.91 6.43 1.23
CA VAL A 132 3.31 5.83 2.42
C VAL A 132 2.33 6.82 3.05
N ASN A 133 1.18 6.30 3.45
CA ASN A 133 0.16 7.02 4.20
C ASN A 133 -0.12 6.27 5.50
N ALA A 134 -0.10 6.96 6.63
CA ALA A 134 -0.39 6.37 7.92
C ALA A 134 -1.17 7.34 8.81
N ARG A 135 -2.29 6.89 9.38
CA ARG A 135 -3.06 7.69 10.33
C ARG A 135 -2.34 7.74 11.67
N TRP A 136 -2.12 8.95 12.16
CA TRP A 136 -1.46 9.21 13.44
C TRP A 136 -2.46 9.38 14.57
N PHE A 137 -2.18 8.74 15.69
CA PHE A 137 -2.95 8.82 16.93
C PHE A 137 -2.00 9.13 18.08
N PRO A 138 -1.78 10.40 18.43
CA PRO A 138 -0.88 10.77 19.52
C PRO A 138 -1.48 10.38 20.88
N ALA A 139 -0.67 9.79 21.76
CA ALA A 139 -1.11 9.59 23.13
C ALA A 139 -1.15 10.93 23.90
N PRO A 140 -2.16 11.16 24.77
CA PRO A 140 -2.29 12.41 25.51
C PRO A 140 -1.07 12.67 26.40
N PRO A 141 -0.52 13.91 26.45
CA PRO A 141 0.65 14.24 27.27
C PRO A 141 0.47 13.88 28.75
N GLU A 142 -0.74 14.09 29.29
CA GLU A 142 -1.12 13.76 30.66
C GLU A 142 -0.94 12.26 30.97
N ARG A 143 -1.22 11.40 29.98
CA ARG A 143 -1.12 9.94 30.12
C ARG A 143 0.31 9.44 29.92
N GLN A 144 1.16 10.24 29.29
CA GLN A 144 2.59 9.99 29.08
C GLN A 144 3.47 10.58 30.20
N ALA A 145 2.96 11.51 31.00
CA ALA A 145 3.72 12.13 32.08
C ALA A 145 4.29 11.08 33.05
N GLY A 146 5.61 11.09 33.25
CA GLY A 146 6.32 10.14 34.13
C GLY A 146 6.49 8.73 33.55
N LYS A 147 6.13 8.49 32.29
CA LYS A 147 6.31 7.20 31.58
C LYS A 147 7.29 7.33 30.41
N PRO A 148 7.95 6.24 30.00
CA PRO A 148 8.70 6.22 28.75
C PRO A 148 7.76 6.46 27.56
N ARG A 149 8.29 7.12 26.51
CA ARG A 149 7.56 7.27 25.25
C ARG A 149 7.44 5.91 24.57
N GLN A 150 6.21 5.52 24.25
CA GLN A 150 5.91 4.25 23.58
C GLN A 150 5.06 4.51 22.36
N ALA A 151 5.31 3.75 21.30
CA ALA A 151 4.53 3.77 20.08
C ALA A 151 4.24 2.36 19.58
N ILE A 152 3.09 2.17 18.93
CA ILE A 152 2.71 0.94 18.24
C ILE A 152 2.42 1.23 16.77
N ILE A 153 2.91 0.36 15.88
CA ILE A 153 2.57 0.39 14.46
C ILE A 153 1.48 -0.65 14.22
N VAL A 154 0.35 -0.22 13.70
CA VAL A 154 -0.78 -1.07 13.34
C VAL A 154 -0.75 -1.32 11.84
N MET A 155 -0.48 -2.56 11.45
CA MET A 155 -0.52 -3.02 10.07
C MET A 155 -1.86 -3.71 9.80
N PRO A 156 -2.76 -3.13 8.99
CA PRO A 156 -4.05 -3.75 8.72
C PRO A 156 -3.94 -5.01 7.84
N GLN A 157 -4.90 -5.92 7.96
CA GLN A 157 -5.05 -7.08 7.05
C GLN A 157 -5.41 -6.66 5.62
N TRP A 158 -5.22 -7.57 4.65
CA TRP A 158 -5.61 -7.35 3.25
C TRP A 158 -7.12 -7.05 3.18
N ASN A 159 -7.51 -5.99 2.46
CA ASN A 159 -8.88 -5.47 2.35
C ASN A 159 -9.51 -4.80 3.58
N ALA A 160 -8.75 -4.43 4.61
CA ALA A 160 -9.29 -3.59 5.68
C ALA A 160 -9.60 -2.18 5.18
N ASP A 161 -10.73 -1.60 5.59
CA ASP A 161 -11.10 -0.22 5.27
C ASP A 161 -10.36 0.83 6.13
N ALA A 162 -10.48 2.11 5.78
CA ALA A 162 -9.83 3.27 6.42
C ALA A 162 -10.24 3.54 7.89
N PHE A 163 -11.26 2.86 8.41
CA PHE A 163 -11.75 3.02 9.78
C PHE A 163 -11.53 1.80 10.67
N SER A 164 -11.36 0.63 10.07
CA SER A 164 -10.95 -0.60 10.75
C SER A 164 -9.68 -0.36 11.60
N HIS A 165 -9.70 -0.81 12.86
CA HIS A 165 -8.63 -0.65 13.87
C HIS A 165 -8.41 0.75 14.45
N ASN A 166 -9.16 1.77 14.04
CA ASN A 166 -9.03 3.09 14.67
C ASN A 166 -9.45 3.06 16.15
N ALA A 167 -10.48 2.28 16.50
CA ALA A 167 -10.90 2.09 17.89
C ALA A 167 -9.80 1.45 18.75
N LEU A 168 -9.03 0.51 18.19
CA LEU A 168 -7.90 -0.11 18.85
C LEU A 168 -6.77 0.92 19.09
N CYS A 169 -6.47 1.76 18.10
CA CYS A 169 -5.51 2.85 18.24
C CYS A 169 -5.92 3.82 19.36
N THR A 170 -7.17 4.26 19.36
CA THR A 170 -7.72 5.14 20.41
C THR A 170 -7.69 4.49 21.79
N LEU A 171 -7.85 3.17 21.89
CA LEU A 171 -7.74 2.45 23.16
C LEU A 171 -6.31 2.50 23.70
N PHE A 172 -5.29 2.28 22.86
CA PHE A 172 -3.88 2.38 23.26
C PHE A 172 -3.49 3.78 23.73
N ASN A 173 -4.05 4.83 23.12
CA ASN A 173 -3.82 6.20 23.55
C ASN A 173 -4.24 6.44 25.01
N ARG A 174 -5.29 5.76 25.49
CA ARG A 174 -5.75 5.87 26.90
C ARG A 174 -4.71 5.32 27.89
N PHE A 175 -3.85 4.42 27.44
CA PHE A 175 -2.75 3.86 28.24
C PHE A 175 -1.45 4.68 28.13
N GLY A 176 -1.42 5.71 27.28
CA GLY A 176 -0.25 6.56 27.05
C GLY A 176 0.66 6.08 25.90
N ILE A 177 0.18 5.16 25.06
CA ILE A 177 0.92 4.63 23.90
C ILE A 177 0.41 5.32 22.65
N SER A 178 1.28 5.96 21.87
CA SER A 178 0.88 6.54 20.58
C SER A 178 0.72 5.43 19.54
N ALA A 179 -0.23 5.57 18.63
CA ALA A 179 -0.47 4.58 17.58
C ALA A 179 -0.31 5.19 16.18
N LEU A 180 0.35 4.45 15.30
CA LEU A 180 0.49 4.77 13.89
C LEU A 180 -0.13 3.64 13.06
N ARG A 181 -1.22 3.91 12.35
CA ARG A 181 -1.92 2.91 11.55
C ARG A 181 -1.61 3.11 10.08
N LEU A 182 -0.92 2.15 9.47
CA LEU A 182 -0.59 2.20 8.04
C LEU A 182 -1.85 2.04 7.18
N SER A 183 -1.88 2.73 6.05
CA SER A 183 -2.76 2.45 4.91
C SER A 183 -2.02 1.54 3.93
N LYS A 184 -2.70 0.60 3.29
CA LYS A 184 -2.04 -0.31 2.34
C LYS A 184 -1.64 0.44 1.05
N PRO A 185 -0.52 0.06 0.40
CA PRO A 185 -0.33 0.40 -1.01
C PRO A 185 -1.55 -0.10 -1.80
N PHE A 186 -1.94 0.58 -2.88
CA PHE A 186 -3.17 0.35 -3.67
C PHE A 186 -4.51 0.77 -3.05
N GLN A 187 -4.54 1.26 -1.81
CA GLN A 187 -5.68 2.01 -1.29
C GLN A 187 -5.40 3.49 -1.54
N CYS A 188 -5.84 3.97 -2.71
CA CYS A 188 -5.63 5.35 -3.14
C CYS A 188 -6.29 6.32 -2.16
N ASP A 189 -5.51 7.29 -1.67
CA ASP A 189 -6.00 8.66 -1.56
C ASP A 189 -5.85 9.29 -2.97
N GLU A 190 -6.95 9.45 -3.71
CA GLU A 190 -6.93 10.27 -4.94
C GLU A 190 -6.73 11.74 -4.53
N HIS A 191 -5.54 12.30 -4.71
CA HIS A 191 -5.36 13.75 -4.84
C HIS A 191 -4.74 14.04 -6.21
N GLY A 192 -5.61 14.48 -7.10
CA GLY A 192 -5.41 14.84 -8.51
C GLY A 192 -6.77 14.97 -9.18
#